data_AF-A0A556RUM7-F1
#
_entry.id   AF-A0A556RUM7-F1
#
_cell.length_a   1.000
_cell.length_b   1.000
_cell.length_c   1.000
_cell.angle_alpha   90.00
_cell.angle_beta   90.00
_cell.angle_gamma   90.00
#
_symmetry.space_group_name_H-M   'P 1'
#
loop_
_entity.id
_entity.type
_entity.pdbx_description
1 polymer ?
#
loop_
_entity_poly.entity_id
_entity_poly.type
_entity_poly.pdbx_seq_one_letter_code
_entity_poly.pdbx_strand_id
1 'polypeptide(L)'
;MKISNSLGLLLLIYTSFCYSDTYIIDEKYTGAPFVKDGDMSECGFNYDYWQDLTNEERKLEAERCPLNTTKFNFNKLYDLIDKKTVIYRDGDFELIMDRKHQKSDKKNKIIYDYNNPIHDIVYEINLSLVYKKEIKSRISLASYSYNSDRAFYLNSQYYYFDASGDIYIISFKEYGENIKDINNIHYKIDKDNLKFIKL
;
A
#
# COMPACT_ATOMS: atom_id res chain seq x y z
N MET A 1 -22.93 50.15 34.54
CA MET A 1 -23.41 49.45 33.32
C MET A 1 -22.69 50.07 32.13
N LYS A 2 -21.94 49.41 31.25
CA LYS A 2 -21.72 48.00 30.91
C LYS A 2 -20.29 47.94 30.32
N ILE A 3 -19.35 47.27 30.98
CA ILE A 3 -18.08 46.89 30.35
C ILE A 3 -17.77 45.48 30.83
N SER A 4 -18.45 44.52 30.24
CA SER A 4 -18.13 43.10 30.37
C SER A 4 -19.01 42.43 29.33
N ASN A 5 -18.41 41.94 28.24
CA ASN A 5 -18.93 40.89 27.34
C ASN A 5 -18.08 40.74 26.07
N SER A 6 -17.07 41.59 25.82
CA SER A 6 -16.23 41.50 24.61
C SER A 6 -15.03 40.57 24.72
N LEU A 7 -14.63 40.10 25.91
CA LEU A 7 -13.52 39.13 26.06
C LEU A 7 -13.93 37.66 25.86
N GLY A 8 -15.22 37.32 26.02
CA GLY A 8 -15.68 35.94 25.85
C GLY A 8 -15.74 35.48 24.39
N LEU A 9 -15.90 36.41 23.44
CA LEU A 9 -16.07 36.07 22.02
C LEU A 9 -14.74 35.83 21.29
N LEU A 10 -13.62 36.39 21.77
CA LEU A 10 -12.30 36.24 21.16
C LEU A 10 -11.64 34.89 21.46
N LEU A 11 -12.10 34.18 22.51
CA LEU A 11 -11.60 32.84 22.87
C LEU A 11 -12.23 31.71 22.05
N LEU A 12 -13.35 31.96 21.34
CA LEU A 12 -14.05 30.94 20.56
C LEU A 12 -13.54 30.79 19.11
N ILE A 13 -12.65 31.69 18.66
CA ILE A 13 -12.16 31.69 17.26
C ILE A 13 -10.84 30.89 17.13
N TYR A 14 -10.22 30.49 18.24
CA TYR A 14 -8.94 29.76 18.24
C TYR A 14 -9.06 28.25 18.45
N THR A 15 -10.26 27.69 18.66
CA THR A 15 -10.44 26.25 18.89
C THR A 15 -10.72 25.42 17.62
N SER A 16 -10.63 26.03 16.43
CA SER A 16 -10.91 25.35 15.16
C SER A 16 -9.65 24.98 14.37
N PHE A 17 -8.46 25.04 14.96
CA PHE A 17 -7.37 24.21 14.46
C PHE A 17 -7.64 22.80 14.96
N CYS A 18 -8.56 22.10 14.28
CA CYS A 18 -8.50 20.65 14.24
C CYS A 18 -7.07 20.32 13.83
N TYR A 19 -6.25 19.92 14.81
CA TYR A 19 -5.08 19.12 14.55
C TYR A 19 -5.62 17.86 13.89
N SER A 20 -5.76 17.90 12.56
CA SER A 20 -5.59 16.68 11.78
C SER A 20 -4.29 16.12 12.29
N ASP A 21 -4.36 14.94 12.90
CA ASP A 21 -3.16 14.21 13.28
C ASP A 21 -2.38 13.97 12.00
N THR A 22 -1.45 14.87 11.67
CA THR A 22 -0.62 14.75 10.49
C THR A 22 0.43 13.72 10.81
N TYR A 23 0.35 12.57 10.15
CA TYR A 23 1.37 11.55 10.24
C TYR A 23 2.54 11.97 9.36
N ILE A 24 3.60 12.51 9.98
CA ILE A 24 4.83 12.84 9.27
C ILE A 24 5.59 11.52 9.03
N ILE A 25 5.26 10.85 7.94
CA ILE A 25 5.97 9.66 7.45
C ILE A 25 7.01 10.12 6.42
N ASP A 26 8.26 9.67 6.57
CA ASP A 26 9.33 9.95 5.61
C ASP A 26 8.94 9.44 4.21
N GLU A 27 9.16 10.27 3.19
CA GLU A 27 8.81 10.01 1.78
C GLU A 27 9.30 8.64 1.29
N LYS A 28 10.42 8.13 1.79
CA LYS A 28 10.91 6.81 1.39
C LYS A 28 10.00 5.65 1.82
N TYR A 29 9.07 5.89 2.74
CA TYR A 29 8.07 4.94 3.24
C TYR A 29 6.65 5.26 2.79
N THR A 30 6.42 6.34 2.03
CA THR A 30 5.04 6.75 1.67
C THR A 30 4.42 5.86 0.60
N GLY A 31 5.20 5.07 -0.13
CA GLY A 31 4.68 4.19 -1.17
C GLY A 31 4.46 4.88 -2.51
N ALA A 32 3.49 4.38 -3.29
CA ALA A 32 3.29 4.76 -4.69
C ALA A 32 2.08 5.69 -4.89
N PRO A 33 2.27 6.98 -5.26
CA PRO A 33 1.18 7.96 -5.29
C PRO A 33 -0.04 7.57 -6.14
N PHE A 34 0.17 6.86 -7.26
CA PHE A 34 -0.91 6.43 -8.16
C PHE A 34 -1.99 5.58 -7.44
N VAL A 35 -1.63 4.92 -6.33
CA VAL A 35 -2.51 4.02 -5.59
C VAL A 35 -3.72 4.78 -5.04
N LYS A 36 -3.57 6.08 -4.78
CA LYS A 36 -4.65 6.94 -4.29
C LYS A 36 -5.73 7.17 -5.33
N ASP A 37 -5.34 7.29 -6.60
CA ASP A 37 -6.24 7.61 -7.69
C ASP A 37 -6.95 6.35 -8.24
N GLY A 38 -6.34 5.17 -8.04
CA GLY A 38 -7.00 3.85 -8.15
C GLY A 38 -7.44 3.43 -9.55
N ASP A 39 -7.25 4.27 -10.57
CA ASP A 39 -7.59 3.95 -11.96
C ASP A 39 -6.47 3.17 -12.63
N MET A 40 -6.75 1.90 -12.90
CA MET A 40 -5.89 0.95 -13.61
C MET A 40 -6.58 0.40 -14.86
N SER A 41 -7.65 1.05 -15.31
CA SER A 41 -8.45 0.59 -16.45
C SER A 41 -7.65 0.52 -17.76
N GLU A 42 -6.59 1.32 -17.88
CA GLU A 42 -5.68 1.36 -19.03
C GLU A 42 -4.50 0.38 -18.94
N CYS A 43 -4.41 -0.43 -17.87
CA CYS A 43 -3.29 -1.37 -17.65
C CYS A 43 -3.53 -2.77 -18.23
N GLY A 44 -4.02 -2.87 -19.46
CA GLY A 44 -4.15 -4.13 -20.18
C GLY A 44 -3.90 -3.94 -21.66
N PHE A 45 -3.18 -4.87 -22.29
CA PHE A 45 -2.94 -4.84 -23.73
C PHE A 45 -3.39 -6.13 -24.40
N ASN A 46 -3.85 -6.00 -25.64
CA ASN A 46 -4.11 -7.13 -26.50
C ASN A 46 -2.80 -7.50 -27.21
N TYR A 47 -2.33 -8.74 -27.03
CA TYR A 47 -1.07 -9.22 -27.63
C TYR A 47 -1.00 -9.00 -29.13
N ASP A 48 -2.09 -9.29 -29.85
CA ASP A 48 -2.12 -9.18 -31.30
C ASP A 48 -1.99 -7.71 -31.72
N TYR A 49 -2.66 -6.80 -30.99
CA TYR A 49 -2.52 -5.35 -31.17
C TYR A 49 -1.08 -4.89 -30.87
N TRP A 50 -0.44 -5.43 -29.83
CA TRP A 50 0.92 -5.05 -29.44
C TRP A 50 1.99 -5.40 -30.48
N GLN A 51 1.83 -6.51 -31.19
CA GLN A 51 2.76 -6.94 -32.25
C GLN A 51 2.73 -5.99 -33.45
N ASP A 52 1.57 -5.41 -33.75
CA ASP A 52 1.36 -4.51 -34.89
C ASP A 52 1.86 -3.07 -34.63
N LEU A 53 2.12 -2.72 -33.37
CA LEU A 53 2.64 -1.40 -32.99
C LEU A 53 4.12 -1.23 -33.35
N THR A 54 4.48 -0.03 -33.82
CA THR A 54 5.86 0.44 -33.88
C THR A 54 6.45 0.61 -32.47
N ASN A 55 7.78 0.71 -32.37
CA ASN A 55 8.43 0.93 -31.08
C ASN A 55 7.99 2.24 -30.39
N GLU A 56 7.67 3.29 -31.16
CA GLU A 56 7.17 4.55 -30.60
C GLU A 56 5.74 4.41 -30.05
N GLU A 57 4.87 3.72 -30.78
CA GLU A 57 3.49 3.45 -30.33
C GLU A 57 3.47 2.55 -29.10
N ARG A 58 4.32 1.52 -29.03
CA ARG A 58 4.47 0.69 -27.83
C ARG A 58 4.92 1.50 -26.62
N LYS A 59 5.78 2.50 -26.82
CA LYS A 59 6.22 3.37 -25.74
C LYS A 59 5.07 4.24 -25.23
N LEU A 60 4.29 4.84 -26.13
CA LEU A 60 3.12 5.64 -25.77
C LEU A 60 2.05 4.79 -25.07
N GLU A 61 1.83 3.57 -25.53
CA GLU A 61 0.90 2.63 -24.90
C GLU A 61 1.39 2.19 -23.51
N ALA A 62 2.69 1.92 -23.36
CA ALA A 62 3.28 1.62 -22.06
C ALA A 62 3.13 2.78 -21.07
N GLU A 63 3.16 4.03 -21.54
CA GLU A 63 2.98 5.24 -20.72
C GLU A 63 1.54 5.43 -20.20
N ARG A 64 0.54 4.82 -20.85
CA ARG A 64 -0.88 4.87 -20.42
C ARG A 64 -1.13 4.11 -19.13
N CYS A 65 -0.41 3.02 -18.91
CA CYS A 65 -0.53 2.26 -17.66
C CYS A 65 0.31 2.92 -16.55
N PRO A 66 -0.30 3.44 -15.48
CA PRO A 66 0.46 4.09 -14.40
C PRO A 66 1.48 3.15 -13.74
N LEU A 67 1.23 1.83 -13.71
CA LEU A 67 2.18 0.86 -13.14
C LEU A 67 3.53 0.86 -13.85
N ASN A 68 3.54 1.02 -15.18
CA ASN A 68 4.74 0.99 -16.00
C ASN A 68 5.60 2.23 -15.79
N THR A 69 4.97 3.38 -15.54
CA THR A 69 5.65 4.67 -15.36
C THR A 69 5.92 4.99 -13.90
N THR A 70 5.34 4.23 -12.97
CA THR A 70 5.57 4.46 -11.54
C THR A 70 6.97 4.04 -11.14
N LYS A 71 7.65 4.93 -10.42
CA LYS A 71 8.97 4.72 -9.81
C LYS A 71 8.95 3.82 -8.56
N PHE A 72 7.84 3.14 -8.26
CA PHE A 72 7.72 2.36 -7.03
C PHE A 72 8.55 1.09 -7.16
N ASN A 73 9.76 1.16 -6.61
CA ASN A 73 10.68 0.05 -6.60
C ASN A 73 10.42 -0.78 -5.34
N PHE A 74 9.56 -1.78 -5.48
CA PHE A 74 9.21 -2.71 -4.41
C PHE A 74 10.46 -3.30 -3.76
N ASN A 75 11.45 -3.75 -4.55
CA ASN A 75 12.69 -4.33 -4.03
C ASN A 75 13.48 -3.33 -3.18
N LYS A 76 13.60 -2.09 -3.64
CA LYS A 76 14.25 -1.03 -2.87
C LYS A 76 13.55 -0.78 -1.55
N LEU A 77 12.22 -0.70 -1.54
CA LEU A 77 11.46 -0.56 -0.28
C LEU A 77 11.70 -1.77 0.64
N TYR A 78 11.65 -2.97 0.09
CA TYR A 78 11.88 -4.22 0.82
C TYR A 78 13.30 -4.30 1.42
N ASP A 79 14.30 -3.73 0.74
CA ASP A 79 15.68 -3.61 1.20
C ASP A 79 15.86 -2.51 2.25
N LEU A 80 15.09 -1.40 2.14
CA LEU A 80 15.07 -0.32 3.12
C LEU A 80 14.45 -0.73 4.46
N ILE A 81 13.59 -1.75 4.45
CA ILE A 81 12.89 -2.24 5.63
C ILE A 81 13.71 -3.39 6.23
N ASP A 82 14.31 -3.12 7.38
CA ASP A 82 14.84 -4.18 8.23
C ASP A 82 13.72 -5.10 8.73
N LYS A 83 14.05 -6.17 9.46
CA LYS A 83 13.03 -7.07 10.05
C LYS A 83 11.96 -6.30 10.87
N LYS A 84 12.31 -5.12 11.40
CA LYS A 84 11.39 -4.24 12.13
C LYS A 84 11.87 -2.78 12.04
N THR A 85 11.12 -1.92 11.38
CA THR A 85 11.46 -0.50 11.14
C THR A 85 10.36 0.40 11.69
N VAL A 86 10.68 1.33 12.60
CA VAL A 86 9.72 2.32 13.09
C VAL A 86 9.66 3.47 12.09
N ILE A 87 8.48 3.71 11.50
CA ILE A 87 8.27 4.76 10.47
C ILE A 87 7.58 6.01 11.02
N TYR A 88 6.95 5.91 12.19
CA TYR A 88 6.31 7.00 12.91
C TYR A 88 6.32 6.69 14.41
N ARG A 89 6.51 7.71 15.24
CA ARG A 89 6.43 7.60 16.70
C ARG A 89 5.84 8.87 17.31
N ASP A 90 4.94 8.67 18.25
CA ASP A 90 4.31 9.71 19.07
C ASP A 90 4.10 9.17 20.49
N GLY A 91 5.03 9.48 21.39
CA GLY A 91 5.07 8.89 22.73
C GLY A 91 5.17 7.36 22.70
N ASP A 92 4.19 6.70 23.32
CA ASP A 92 4.07 5.23 23.38
C ASP A 92 3.46 4.61 22.11
N PHE A 93 2.96 5.43 21.19
CA PHE A 93 2.37 5.01 19.92
C PHE A 93 3.43 4.96 18.82
N GLU A 94 3.49 3.85 18.09
CA GLU A 94 4.42 3.65 16.98
C GLU A 94 3.71 3.01 15.79
N LEU A 95 4.10 3.41 14.58
CA LEU A 95 3.84 2.65 13.37
C LEU A 95 5.13 1.95 12.97
N ILE A 96 5.03 0.63 12.80
CA ILE A 96 6.19 -0.22 12.53
C ILE A 96 5.95 -1.00 11.25
N MET A 97 6.85 -0.83 10.28
CA MET A 97 6.93 -1.71 9.13
C MET A 97 7.79 -2.92 9.42
N ASP A 98 7.35 -4.10 8.99
CA ASP A 98 8.14 -5.32 9.06
C ASP A 98 8.05 -6.11 7.77
N ARG A 99 9.19 -6.64 7.32
CA ARG A 99 9.24 -7.54 6.17
C ARG A 99 9.07 -8.99 6.59
N LYS A 100 8.28 -9.72 5.82
CA LYS A 100 8.16 -11.17 5.90
C LYS A 100 8.67 -11.76 4.59
N HIS A 101 9.78 -12.50 4.69
CA HIS A 101 10.24 -13.37 3.62
C HIS A 101 9.76 -14.79 3.93
N GLN A 102 8.85 -15.33 3.14
CA GLN A 102 8.63 -16.77 3.18
C GLN A 102 9.60 -17.39 2.17
N LYS A 103 10.63 -18.08 2.66
CA LYS A 103 11.39 -18.95 1.76
C LYS A 103 10.41 -20.02 1.29
N SER A 104 10.31 -20.24 -0.02
CA SER A 104 9.56 -21.38 -0.55
C SER A 104 10.15 -22.65 0.07
N ASP A 105 9.41 -23.29 0.96
CA ASP A 105 9.84 -24.51 1.66
C ASP A 105 9.85 -25.74 0.73
N LYS A 106 9.57 -25.56 -0.57
CA LYS A 106 9.34 -26.65 -1.51
C LYS A 106 10.17 -26.51 -2.77
N LYS A 107 11.49 -26.64 -2.64
CA LYS A 107 12.35 -27.00 -3.78
C LYS A 107 11.94 -28.32 -4.47
N ASN A 108 11.13 -29.18 -3.82
CA ASN A 108 10.89 -30.57 -4.26
C ASN A 108 9.42 -31.05 -4.24
N LYS A 109 8.39 -30.19 -4.30
CA LYS A 109 6.98 -30.65 -4.36
C LYS A 109 6.22 -29.99 -5.50
N ILE A 110 6.31 -30.58 -6.69
CA ILE A 110 5.28 -30.44 -7.72
C ILE A 110 4.12 -31.31 -7.25
N ILE A 111 3.11 -30.72 -6.62
CA ILE A 111 1.83 -31.38 -6.37
C ILE A 111 0.77 -30.47 -6.94
N TYR A 112 0.23 -30.86 -8.09
CA TYR A 112 -0.91 -30.19 -8.73
C TYR A 112 -2.18 -30.42 -7.89
N ASP A 113 -2.32 -29.69 -6.78
CA ASP A 113 -3.58 -29.62 -6.03
C ASP A 113 -4.43 -28.49 -6.60
N TYR A 114 -5.45 -28.86 -7.38
CA TYR A 114 -6.36 -27.90 -7.99
C TYR A 114 -7.13 -27.08 -6.95
N ASN A 115 -7.34 -27.63 -5.75
CA ASN A 115 -8.12 -27.03 -4.68
C ASN A 115 -7.26 -26.20 -3.71
N ASN A 116 -5.94 -26.41 -3.70
CA ASN A 116 -4.96 -25.62 -2.93
C ASN A 116 -3.80 -25.17 -3.82
N PRO A 117 -3.99 -24.15 -4.67
CA PRO A 117 -2.89 -23.54 -5.40
C PRO A 117 -1.77 -23.10 -4.45
N ILE A 118 -0.51 -23.43 -4.76
CA ILE A 118 0.64 -22.95 -4.00
C ILE A 118 0.84 -21.45 -4.32
N HIS A 119 0.83 -20.64 -3.27
CA HIS A 119 1.20 -19.23 -3.32
C HIS A 119 2.60 -19.08 -2.71
N ASP A 120 3.61 -18.89 -3.55
CA ASP A 120 4.94 -18.51 -3.08
C ASP A 120 4.93 -17.00 -2.83
N ILE A 121 4.79 -16.60 -1.57
CA ILE A 121 4.98 -15.21 -1.14
C ILE A 121 6.47 -14.92 -1.17
N VAL A 122 6.91 -14.16 -2.17
CA VAL A 122 8.32 -13.78 -2.31
C VAL A 122 8.63 -12.66 -1.34
N TYR A 123 7.73 -11.68 -1.29
CA TYR A 123 7.89 -10.50 -0.47
C TYR A 123 6.56 -10.04 0.11
N GLU A 124 6.57 -9.66 1.38
CA GLU A 124 5.44 -9.05 2.06
C GLU A 124 5.97 -8.00 3.05
N ILE A 125 5.34 -6.83 3.07
CA ILE A 125 5.60 -5.74 4.00
C ILE A 125 4.30 -5.51 4.78
N ASN A 126 4.39 -5.66 6.09
CA ASN A 126 3.29 -5.40 7.02
C ASN A 126 3.48 -4.05 7.69
N LEU A 127 2.36 -3.42 8.05
CA LEU A 127 2.31 -2.28 8.96
C LEU A 127 1.64 -2.70 10.25
N SER A 128 2.32 -2.46 11.36
CA SER A 128 1.82 -2.73 12.70
C SER A 128 1.61 -1.41 13.44
N LEU A 129 0.43 -1.28 14.04
CA LEU A 129 0.14 -0.26 15.05
C LEU A 129 0.56 -0.82 16.40
N VAL A 130 1.49 -0.14 17.06
CA VAL A 130 2.07 -0.56 18.34
C VAL A 130 1.79 0.50 19.39
N TYR A 131 1.35 0.07 20.57
CA TYR A 131 1.16 0.94 21.72
C TYR A 131 1.76 0.30 22.97
N LYS A 132 2.60 1.03 23.71
CA LYS A 132 3.32 0.51 24.88
C LYS A 132 4.05 -0.81 24.59
N LYS A 133 4.71 -0.86 23.43
CA LYS A 133 5.49 -2.03 22.92
C LYS A 133 4.65 -3.26 22.56
N GLU A 134 3.32 -3.18 22.59
CA GLU A 134 2.43 -4.27 22.18
C GLU A 134 1.81 -3.97 20.81
N ILE A 135 1.79 -4.96 19.92
CA ILE A 135 1.08 -4.87 18.63
C ILE A 135 -0.41 -4.91 18.90
N LYS A 136 -1.13 -3.88 18.46
CA LYS A 136 -2.59 -3.75 18.65
C LYS A 136 -3.35 -4.06 17.37
N SER A 137 -2.78 -3.69 16.22
CA SER A 137 -3.37 -3.96 14.91
C SER A 137 -2.29 -4.12 13.85
N ARG A 138 -2.61 -4.84 12.78
CA ARG A 138 -1.70 -5.07 11.66
C ARG A 138 -2.46 -5.18 10.34
N ILE A 139 -1.90 -4.61 9.28
CA ILE A 139 -2.35 -4.78 7.89
C ILE A 139 -1.14 -5.16 7.01
N SER A 140 -1.40 -5.83 5.88
CA SER A 140 -0.40 -6.00 4.83
C SER A 140 -0.45 -4.76 3.94
N LEU A 141 0.68 -4.10 3.72
CA LEU A 141 0.79 -2.90 2.88
C LEU A 141 1.16 -3.26 1.45
N ALA A 142 2.20 -4.06 1.29
CA ALA A 142 2.72 -4.43 -0.01
C ALA A 142 3.02 -5.92 -0.03
N SER A 143 2.72 -6.58 -1.14
CA SER A 143 3.09 -7.98 -1.32
C SER A 143 3.32 -8.30 -2.79
N TYR A 144 4.15 -9.31 -3.00
CA TYR A 144 4.43 -9.89 -4.30
C TYR A 144 4.44 -11.40 -4.14
N SER A 145 3.48 -12.07 -4.77
CA SER A 145 3.37 -13.53 -4.73
C SER A 145 3.00 -14.08 -6.10
N TYR A 146 3.58 -15.22 -6.44
CA TYR A 146 3.25 -15.91 -7.68
C TYR A 146 2.77 -17.32 -7.40
N ASN A 147 1.96 -17.85 -8.32
CA ASN A 147 1.57 -19.24 -8.31
C ASN A 147 2.58 -20.06 -9.14
N SER A 148 3.43 -20.84 -8.46
CA SER A 148 4.46 -21.67 -9.09
C SER A 148 3.91 -22.89 -9.82
N ASP A 149 2.76 -23.42 -9.42
CA ASP A 149 2.15 -24.61 -10.04
C ASP A 149 1.56 -24.32 -11.43
N ARG A 150 1.25 -23.05 -11.69
CA ARG A 150 0.50 -22.66 -12.87
C ARG A 150 1.19 -21.58 -13.71
N ALA A 151 2.16 -20.83 -13.17
CA ALA A 151 2.81 -19.70 -13.85
C ALA A 151 1.84 -18.70 -14.52
N PHE A 152 0.56 -18.69 -14.13
CA PHE A 152 -0.47 -17.94 -14.85
C PHE A 152 -0.77 -16.59 -14.25
N TYR A 153 -0.48 -16.37 -12.96
CA TYR A 153 -0.76 -15.07 -12.37
C TYR A 153 0.18 -14.66 -11.26
N LEU A 154 0.44 -13.35 -11.27
CA LEU A 154 1.16 -12.61 -10.26
C LEU A 154 0.13 -11.84 -9.43
N ASN A 155 0.19 -11.97 -8.10
CA ASN A 155 -0.54 -11.08 -7.21
C ASN A 155 0.41 -10.04 -6.67
N SER A 156 0.02 -8.79 -6.85
CA SER A 156 0.80 -7.64 -6.48
C SER A 156 -0.05 -6.71 -5.64
N GLN A 157 0.55 -6.14 -4.61
CA GLN A 157 -0.11 -5.18 -3.76
C GLN A 157 0.82 -4.00 -3.52
N TYR A 158 0.27 -2.81 -3.71
CA TYR A 158 0.95 -1.53 -3.55
C TYR A 158 0.16 -0.70 -2.56
N TYR A 159 0.84 0.22 -1.89
CA TYR A 159 0.21 1.13 -0.94
C TYR A 159 0.67 2.56 -1.19
N TYR A 160 -0.08 3.49 -0.61
CA TYR A 160 0.30 4.88 -0.45
C TYR A 160 -0.18 5.43 0.89
N PHE A 161 0.71 6.09 1.63
CA PHE A 161 0.35 6.98 2.73
C PHE A 161 0.22 8.38 2.20
N ASP A 162 -0.90 9.03 2.47
CA ASP A 162 -1.02 10.45 2.21
C ASP A 162 -0.64 11.30 3.44
N ALA A 163 -0.55 12.61 3.25
CA ALA A 163 -0.16 13.55 4.29
C ALA A 163 -1.13 13.60 5.49
N SER A 164 -2.36 13.11 5.33
CA SER A 164 -3.34 13.02 6.42
C SER A 164 -3.20 11.75 7.26
N GLY A 165 -2.37 10.80 6.83
CA GLY A 165 -2.23 9.48 7.46
C GLY A 165 -3.21 8.44 6.94
N ASP A 166 -3.96 8.76 5.90
CA ASP A 166 -4.79 7.80 5.20
C ASP A 166 -3.89 6.83 4.42
N ILE A 167 -4.27 5.56 4.42
CA ILE A 167 -3.51 4.48 3.79
C ILE A 167 -4.35 3.91 2.66
N TYR A 168 -3.88 4.08 1.44
CA TYR A 168 -4.49 3.51 0.25
C TYR A 168 -3.75 2.25 -0.12
N ILE A 169 -4.47 1.21 -0.50
CA ILE A 169 -3.92 -0.05 -0.98
C ILE A 169 -4.64 -0.42 -2.26
N ILE A 170 -3.87 -0.77 -3.28
CA ILE A 170 -4.39 -1.40 -4.49
C ILE A 170 -3.74 -2.77 -4.60
N SER A 171 -4.55 -3.80 -4.80
CA SER A 171 -4.09 -5.14 -5.13
C SER A 171 -4.62 -5.55 -6.48
N PHE A 172 -3.77 -6.27 -7.22
CA PHE A 172 -4.11 -6.78 -8.52
C PHE A 172 -3.69 -8.22 -8.73
N LYS A 173 -4.43 -8.86 -9.61
CA LYS A 173 -4.13 -10.18 -10.16
C LYS A 173 -3.78 -10.04 -11.64
N GLU A 174 -2.50 -10.10 -11.93
CA GLU A 174 -1.94 -9.99 -13.29
C GLU A 174 -1.89 -11.37 -13.92
N TYR A 175 -2.31 -11.48 -15.17
CA TYR A 175 -2.23 -12.68 -15.99
C TYR A 175 -1.50 -12.36 -17.29
N GLY A 176 -0.21 -12.68 -17.39
CA GLY A 176 0.56 -12.39 -18.60
C GLY A 176 0.56 -10.89 -18.95
N GLU A 177 -0.40 -10.47 -19.78
CA GLU A 177 -0.50 -9.16 -20.43
C GLU A 177 -1.68 -8.32 -19.95
N ASN A 178 -2.49 -8.84 -19.02
CA ASN A 178 -3.67 -8.16 -18.55
C ASN A 178 -3.83 -8.24 -17.03
N ILE A 179 -4.37 -7.16 -16.45
CA ILE A 179 -4.86 -7.15 -15.06
C ILE A 179 -6.31 -7.64 -15.08
N LYS A 180 -6.62 -8.65 -14.27
CA LYS A 180 -7.96 -9.24 -14.24
C LYS A 180 -8.82 -8.71 -13.09
N ASP A 181 -8.21 -8.58 -11.92
CA ASP A 181 -8.89 -8.16 -10.70
C ASP A 181 -8.15 -6.96 -10.13
N ILE A 182 -8.87 -5.87 -9.83
CA ILE A 182 -8.33 -4.67 -9.17
C ILE A 182 -9.16 -4.43 -7.92
N ASN A 183 -8.52 -4.45 -6.76
CA ASN A 183 -9.16 -4.17 -5.48
C ASN A 183 -8.51 -2.96 -4.81
N ASN A 184 -9.31 -1.92 -4.58
CA ASN A 184 -8.91 -0.74 -3.84
C ASN A 184 -9.40 -0.85 -2.40
N ILE A 185 -8.51 -0.55 -1.45
CA ILE A 185 -8.81 -0.54 -0.02
C ILE A 185 -8.26 0.75 0.58
N HIS A 186 -9.10 1.44 1.33
CA HIS A 186 -8.73 2.65 2.04
C HIS A 186 -8.81 2.39 3.54
N TYR A 187 -7.73 2.66 4.25
CA TYR A 187 -7.68 2.59 5.71
C TYR A 187 -7.46 3.96 6.32
N LYS A 188 -8.07 4.16 7.49
CA LYS A 188 -7.72 5.20 8.46
C LYS A 188 -7.08 4.60 9.70
N ILE A 189 -6.18 5.36 10.30
CA ILE A 189 -5.58 5.03 11.59
C ILE A 189 -6.47 5.61 12.69
N ASP A 190 -7.09 4.73 13.46
CA ASP A 190 -7.87 5.11 14.64
C ASP A 190 -6.97 4.96 15.87
N LYS A 191 -6.37 6.07 16.31
CA LYS A 191 -5.47 6.09 17.48
C LYS A 191 -6.23 5.79 18.77
N ASP A 192 -7.47 6.23 18.90
CA ASP A 192 -8.26 6.07 20.13
C ASP A 192 -8.59 4.60 20.39
N ASN A 193 -8.91 3.86 19.33
CA ASN A 193 -9.20 2.42 19.41
C ASN A 193 -8.02 1.53 19.00
N LEU A 194 -6.86 2.12 18.70
CA LEU A 194 -5.60 1.43 18.36
C LEU A 194 -5.77 0.42 17.21
N LYS A 195 -6.48 0.82 16.15
CA LYS A 195 -6.80 -0.07 15.01
C LYS A 195 -6.72 0.64 13.66
N PHE A 196 -6.53 -0.14 12.60
CA PHE A 196 -6.78 0.30 11.23
C PHE A 196 -8.26 0.09 10.89
N ILE A 197 -8.98 1.16 10.52
CA ILE A 197 -10.37 1.10 10.07
C ILE A 197 -10.37 1.06 8.56
N LYS A 198 -10.91 -0.01 7.98
CA LYS A 198 -11.24 -0.05 6.55
C LYS A 198 -12.47 0.83 6.30
N LEU A 199 -12.36 1.74 5.34
CA LEU A 199 -13.43 2.63 4.89
C LEU A 199 -14.21 2.04 3.72
#